data_AF-A0A2T8HL44-F1
#
_entry.id   AF-A0A2T8HL44-F1
#
_cell.length_a   1.000
_cell.length_b   1.000
_cell.length_c   1.000
_cell.angle_alpha   90.00
_cell.angle_beta   90.00
_cell.angle_gamma   90.00
#
_symmetry.space_group_name_H-M   'P 1'
#
loop_
_entity.id
_entity.type
_entity.pdbx_description
1 polymer ?
#
loop_
_entity_poly.entity_id
_entity_poly.type
_entity_poly.pdbx_seq_one_letter_code
_entity_poly.pdbx_strand_id
1 'polypeptide(L)' 'MIPQNFEEWKICIEQKCGIPLTRQFAEQRLAIYKNEKLPETQRFIARYGADHLQHIIAWFTRVVEEKKNELSV' A
#
# COMPACT_ATOMS: atom_id res chain seq x y z
N MET A 1 -11.53 9.39 -5.98
CA MET A 1 -11.54 9.60 -4.51
C MET A 1 -10.21 9.11 -3.98
N ILE A 2 -9.48 9.95 -3.23
CA ILE A 2 -8.22 9.56 -2.57
C ILE A 2 -8.57 9.12 -1.14
N PRO A 3 -8.22 7.89 -0.71
CA PRO A 3 -8.56 7.43 0.63
C PRO A 3 -7.83 8.26 1.69
N GLN A 4 -8.53 8.60 2.76
CA GLN A 4 -7.99 9.44 3.85
C GLN A 4 -7.49 8.62 5.04
N ASN A 5 -7.89 7.35 5.15
CA ASN A 5 -7.50 6.44 6.22
C ASN A 5 -7.29 5.01 5.69
N PHE A 6 -6.78 4.16 6.57
CA PHE A 6 -6.44 2.77 6.27
C PHE A 6 -7.66 1.96 5.83
N GLU A 7 -8.79 2.12 6.50
CA GLU A 7 -10.02 1.37 6.25
C GLU A 7 -10.61 1.70 4.87
N GLU A 8 -10.69 2.99 4.53
CA GLU A 8 -11.11 3.45 3.20
C GLU A 8 -10.20 2.95 2.09
N TRP A 9 -8.88 2.98 2.33
CA TRP A 9 -7.89 2.48 1.39
C TRP A 9 -8.01 0.97 1.19
N LYS A 10 -8.17 0.20 2.27
CA LYS A 10 -8.36 -1.25 2.25
C LYS A 10 -9.61 -1.63 1.46
N ILE A 11 -10.74 -0.97 1.72
CA ILE A 11 -11.99 -1.16 0.97
C ILE A 11 -11.77 -0.82 -0.51
N CYS A 12 -11.05 0.27 -0.81
CA CYS A 12 -10.76 0.66 -2.18
C CYS A 12 -10.00 -0.45 -2.93
N ILE A 13 -8.94 -0.99 -2.34
CA ILE A 13 -8.12 -2.02 -2.98
C ILE A 13 -8.87 -3.35 -3.08
N GLU A 14 -9.45 -3.85 -1.98
CA GLU A 14 -10.02 -5.21 -1.95
C GLU A 14 -11.40 -5.27 -2.61
N GLN A 15 -12.27 -4.29 -2.36
CA GLN A 15 -13.66 -4.33 -2.82
C GLN A 15 -13.85 -3.55 -4.12
N LYS A 16 -13.33 -2.32 -4.21
CA LYS A 16 -13.54 -1.48 -5.41
C LYS A 16 -12.62 -1.88 -6.56
N CYS A 17 -11.37 -2.24 -6.27
CA CYS A 17 -10.41 -2.67 -7.26
C CYS A 17 -10.34 -4.20 -7.41
N GLY A 18 -10.91 -4.98 -6.47
CA GLY A 18 -10.90 -6.44 -6.53
C GLY A 18 -9.51 -7.06 -6.35
N ILE A 19 -8.57 -6.35 -5.73
CA ILE A 19 -7.19 -6.78 -5.54
C ILE A 19 -7.05 -7.35 -4.12
N PRO A 20 -6.76 -8.65 -3.95
CA PRO A 20 -6.54 -9.22 -2.63
C PRO A 20 -5.29 -8.63 -1.95
N LEU A 21 -5.42 -8.08 -0.75
CA LEU A 21 -4.29 -7.59 0.07
C LEU A 21 -3.57 -8.75 0.76
N THR A 22 -2.88 -9.56 -0.03
CA THR A 22 -1.99 -10.61 0.50
C THR A 22 -0.69 -10.02 1.03
N ARG A 23 -0.03 -10.75 1.93
CA ARG A 23 1.31 -10.38 2.43
C ARG A 23 2.30 -10.18 1.28
N GLN A 24 2.35 -11.13 0.34
CA GLN A 24 3.27 -11.08 -0.81
C GLN A 24 3.00 -9.86 -1.69
N PHE A 25 1.74 -9.55 -1.96
CA PHE A 25 1.37 -8.36 -2.72
C PHE A 25 1.83 -7.09 -2.00
N ALA A 26 1.58 -6.98 -0.69
CA ALA A 26 2.01 -5.83 0.10
C ALA A 26 3.54 -5.66 0.11
N GLU A 27 4.31 -6.75 0.29
CA GLU A 27 5.77 -6.73 0.23
C GLU A 27 6.30 -6.25 -1.13
N GLN A 28 5.70 -6.72 -2.24
CA GLN A 28 6.06 -6.27 -3.59
C GLN A 28 5.79 -4.78 -3.80
N ARG A 29 4.63 -4.27 -3.35
CA ARG A 29 4.31 -2.83 -3.47
C ARG A 29 5.22 -1.98 -2.60
N LEU A 30 5.59 -2.44 -1.40
CA LEU A 30 6.56 -1.74 -0.55
C LEU A 30 7.94 -1.63 -1.19
N ALA A 31 8.43 -2.68 -1.84
CA ALA A 31 9.73 -2.64 -2.52
C ALA A 31 9.79 -1.56 -3.62
N ILE A 32 8.67 -1.34 -4.31
CA ILE A 32 8.55 -0.28 -5.30
C ILE A 32 8.48 1.09 -4.61
N TYR A 33 7.49 1.29 -3.74
CA TYR A 33 7.17 2.60 -3.18
C TYR A 33 8.21 3.14 -2.19
N LYS A 34 9.03 2.29 -1.57
CA LYS A 34 10.18 2.71 -0.77
C LYS A 34 11.37 3.17 -1.61
N ASN A 35 11.34 2.99 -2.93
CA ASN A 35 12.40 3.42 -3.83
C ASN A 35 11.93 4.59 -4.72
N GLU A 36 12.27 5.81 -4.30
CA GLU A 36 11.94 7.05 -5.01
C GLU A 36 12.63 7.21 -6.38
N LYS A 37 13.65 6.39 -6.68
CA LYS A 37 14.32 6.41 -7.99
C LYS A 37 13.56 5.61 -9.05
N LEU A 38 12.58 4.80 -8.65
CA LEU A 38 11.79 4.03 -9.61
C LEU A 38 10.80 4.94 -10.35
N PRO A 39 10.68 4.80 -11.68
CA PRO A 39 9.73 5.58 -12.46
C PRO A 39 8.27 5.44 -11.97
N GLU A 40 7.90 4.28 -11.43
CA GLU A 40 6.57 4.06 -10.88
C GLU A 40 6.32 4.91 -9.63
N THR A 41 7.29 4.96 -8.70
CA THR A 41 7.21 5.78 -7.48
C THR A 41 7.18 7.26 -7.83
N GLN A 42 8.00 7.71 -8.78
CA GLN A 42 7.97 9.09 -9.24
C GLN A 42 6.63 9.48 -9.88
N ARG A 43 6.06 8.60 -10.72
CA ARG A 43 4.71 8.80 -11.29
C ARG A 43 3.64 8.85 -10.19
N PHE A 44 3.78 8.02 -9.16
CA PHE A 44 2.86 8.02 -8.02
C PHE A 44 2.92 9.36 -7.27
N ILE A 45 4.12 9.82 -6.91
CA ILE A 45 4.33 11.11 -6.24
C ILE A 45 3.78 12.26 -7.08
N ALA A 46 4.08 12.27 -8.39
CA ALA A 46 3.60 13.33 -9.29
C ALA A 46 2.07 13.39 -9.36
N ARG A 47 1.37 12.27 -9.19
CA ARG A 47 -0.10 12.21 -9.28
C ARG A 47 -0.81 12.40 -7.94
N TYR A 48 -0.25 11.88 -6.86
CA TYR A 48 -0.93 11.80 -5.55
C TYR A 48 -0.22 12.56 -4.43
N GLY A 49 1.01 13.04 -4.66
CA GLY A 49 1.83 13.72 -3.66
C GLY A 49 2.65 12.76 -2.79
N ALA A 50 3.72 13.29 -2.22
CA ALA A 50 4.62 12.55 -1.33
C ALA A 50 3.95 12.15 -0.01
N ASP A 51 3.08 13.01 0.54
CA ASP A 51 2.33 12.72 1.77
C ASP A 51 1.45 11.48 1.58
N HIS A 52 0.78 11.37 0.44
CA HIS A 52 -0.03 10.19 0.13
C HIS A 52 0.83 8.94 -0.05
N LEU A 53 2.02 9.05 -0.66
CA LEU A 53 2.96 7.95 -0.73
C LEU A 53 3.35 7.43 0.66
N GLN A 54 3.61 8.32 1.62
CA GLN A 54 3.93 7.93 3.00
C GLN A 54 2.78 7.17 3.66
N HIS A 55 1.53 7.62 3.48
CA HIS A 55 0.35 6.88 3.95
C HIS A 55 0.26 5.48 3.33
N ILE A 56 0.46 5.36 2.01
CA ILE A 56 0.45 4.08 1.30
C ILE A 56 1.53 3.13 1.84
N ILE A 57 2.75 3.63 2.08
CA ILE A 57 3.84 2.84 2.66
C ILE A 57 3.48 2.37 4.07
N ALA A 58 2.93 3.25 4.91
CA ALA A 58 2.50 2.89 6.25
C ALA A 58 1.41 1.82 6.25
N TRP A 59 0.41 1.96 5.37
CA TRP A 59 -0.71 1.02 5.24
C TRP A 59 -0.26 -0.34 4.72
N PHE A 60 0.59 -0.40 3.70
CA PHE A 60 1.14 -1.68 3.26
C PHE A 60 2.03 -2.33 4.32
N THR A 61 2.80 -1.53 5.07
CA THR A 61 3.60 -2.06 6.19
C THR A 61 2.71 -2.69 7.26
N ARG A 62 1.60 -2.03 7.62
CA ARG A 62 0.59 -2.58 8.54
C ARG A 62 0.03 -3.91 8.03
N VAL A 63 -0.32 -4.02 6.74
CA VAL A 63 -0.81 -5.28 6.14
C VAL A 63 0.22 -6.40 6.27
N VAL A 64 1.50 -6.12 6.02
CA VAL A 64 2.57 -7.12 6.15
C VAL A 64 2.65 -7.65 7.59
N GLU A 65 2.62 -6.76 8.58
CA GLU A 65 2.69 -7.15 9.99
C GLU A 65 1.43 -7.92 10.43
N GLU A 66 0.23 -7.45 10.08
CA GLU A 66 -1.03 -8.15 10.38
C GLU A 66 -1.01 -9.57 9.80
N LYS A 67 -0.61 -9.74 8.52
CA LYS A 67 -0.56 -11.04 7.86
C LYS A 67 0.57 -11.94 8.33
N LYS A 68 1.67 -11.37 8.81
CA LYS A 68 2.75 -12.13 9.44
C LYS A 68 2.29 -12.71 10.78
N ASN A 69 1.55 -11.94 11.57
CA ASN A 69 1.02 -12.39 12.85
C ASN A 69 -0.06 -13.47 12.67
N GLU A 70 -0.90 -13.37 11.65
CA GLU A 70 -1.89 -14.41 11.28
C GLU A 70 -1.24 -15.76 10.90
N LEU A 71 -0.05 -15.76 10.30
CA LEU A 71 0.70 -16.99 9.94
C LEU A 71 1.49 -17.60 11.11
N SER A 72 1.57 -16.90 12.24
CA SER A 72 2.36 -17.31 13.42
C SER A 72 1.50 -17.97 14.51
N VAL A 73 0.20 -18.12 14.25
CA VAL A 73 -0.82 -18.73 15.11
C VAL A 73 -1.29 -20.03 14.46
#